data_AF-A0AA42B1S4-F1
#
_entry.id   AF-A0AA42B1S4-F1
#
_cell.length_a   1.000
_cell.length_b   1.000
_cell.length_c   1.000
_cell.angle_alpha   90.00
_cell.angle_beta   90.00
_cell.angle_gamma   90.00
#
_symmetry.space_group_name_H-M   'P 1'
#
loop_
_entity.id
_entity.type
_entity.pdbx_description
1 polymer ?
#
loop_
_entity_poly.entity_id
_entity_poly.type
_entity_poly.pdbx_seq_one_letter_code
_entity_poly.pdbx_strand_id
1 'polypeptide(L)'
;MSLVAWQVFIVFIPVIAVCIWYQQYYIPGARELARLVGVCKAPVIQHFAETISGSTTIRSFSQEPRFMDTNLKLTDAYSRPKFYNAAAMEWLCFRLDMLSSVTFAFSLIFLISIPQGVIDP
;
A
#
# COMPACT_ATOMS: atom_id res chain seq x y z
N MET A 1 0.00 36.60 15.84
CA MET A 1 -0.33 35.25 15.31
C MET A 1 -0.29 35.14 13.77
N SER A 2 -0.68 36.16 13.00
CA SER A 2 -0.67 36.12 11.50
C SER A 2 0.74 36.07 10.87
N LEU A 3 1.72 36.76 11.46
CA LEU A 3 3.09 36.88 10.91
C LEU A 3 3.92 35.58 10.90
N VAL A 4 3.47 34.52 11.57
CA VAL A 4 4.18 33.23 11.67
C VAL A 4 3.63 32.20 10.67
N ALA A 5 2.40 32.40 10.19
CA ALA A 5 1.75 31.47 9.26
C ALA A 5 2.47 31.38 7.90
N TRP A 6 3.11 32.47 7.47
CA TRP A 6 3.82 32.52 6.19
C TRP A 6 5.09 31.67 6.18
N GLN A 7 5.88 31.65 7.27
CA GLN A 7 7.12 30.87 7.36
C GLN A 7 6.82 29.36 7.34
N VAL A 8 5.75 28.94 8.00
CA VAL A 8 5.32 27.53 8.00
C VAL A 8 4.91 27.11 6.58
N PHE A 9 4.28 28.00 5.82
CA PHE A 9 3.88 27.75 4.43
C PHE A 9 5.07 27.42 3.53
N ILE A 10 6.24 28.05 3.75
CA ILE A 10 7.48 27.79 3.01
C ILE A 10 7.98 26.36 3.24
N VAL A 11 7.81 25.81 4.45
CA VAL A 11 8.22 24.42 4.78
C VAL A 11 7.27 23.40 4.14
N PHE A 12 5.99 23.73 3.96
CA PHE A 12 5.03 22.83 3.31
C PHE A 12 5.30 22.62 1.81
N ILE A 13 5.85 23.61 1.10
CA ILE A 13 6.14 23.53 -0.34
C ILE A 13 7.07 22.34 -0.69
N PRO A 14 8.27 22.18 -0.10
CA PRO A 14 9.14 21.05 -0.40
C PRO A 14 8.54 19.71 0.05
N VAL A 15 7.78 19.69 1.15
CA VAL A 15 7.10 18.48 1.64
C VAL A 15 6.07 17.99 0.62
N ILE A 16 5.23 18.90 0.11
CA ILE A 16 4.23 18.58 -0.92
C ILE A 16 4.93 18.10 -2.19
N ALA A 17 6.02 18.74 -2.61
CA ALA A 17 6.78 18.30 -3.79
C ALA A 17 7.33 16.88 -3.64
N VAL A 18 7.88 16.55 -2.47
CA VAL A 18 8.38 15.19 -2.16
C VAL A 18 7.24 14.18 -2.13
N CYS A 19 6.08 14.53 -1.55
CA CYS A 19 4.90 13.67 -1.55
C CYS A 19 4.40 13.37 -2.98
N ILE A 20 4.35 14.38 -3.85
CA ILE A 20 3.97 14.20 -5.27
C ILE A 20 4.98 13.28 -5.98
N TRP A 21 6.28 13.45 -5.71
CA TRP A 21 7.31 12.60 -6.29
C TRP A 21 7.17 11.12 -5.86
N TYR A 22 6.95 10.87 -4.57
CA TYR A 22 6.66 9.52 -4.07
C TYR A 22 5.41 8.92 -4.70
N GLN A 23 4.34 9.72 -4.83
CA GLN A 23 3.10 9.29 -5.45
C GLN A 23 3.32 8.89 -6.92
N GLN A 24 4.05 9.70 -7.69
CA GLN A 24 4.36 9.40 -9.09
C GLN A 24 5.21 8.14 -9.25
N TYR A 25 6.12 7.88 -8.31
CA TYR A 25 6.93 6.65 -8.30
C TYR A 25 6.10 5.41 -7.94
N TYR A 26 5.20 5.53 -6.96
CA TYR A 26 4.40 4.40 -6.47
C TYR A 26 3.30 3.97 -7.45
N ILE A 27 2.60 4.92 -8.07
CA ILE A 27 1.39 4.65 -8.87
C ILE A 27 1.63 3.63 -9.99
N PRO A 28 2.69 3.71 -10.83
CA PRO A 28 2.92 2.74 -11.90
C PRO A 28 3.13 1.32 -11.35
N GLY A 29 3.92 1.17 -10.28
CA GLY A 29 4.16 -0.12 -9.65
C GLY A 29 2.90 -0.71 -9.02
N ALA A 30 2.14 0.11 -8.29
CA ALA A 30 0.89 -0.31 -7.66
C ALA A 30 -0.15 -0.79 -8.69
N ARG A 31 -0.26 -0.11 -9.84
CA ARG A 31 -1.16 -0.52 -10.93
C ARG A 31 -0.78 -1.88 -11.49
N GLU A 32 0.52 -2.09 -11.75
CA GLU A 32 0.98 -3.36 -12.31
C GLU A 32 0.81 -4.52 -11.32
N LEU A 33 1.07 -4.28 -10.04
CA LEU A 33 0.79 -5.27 -8.99
C LEU A 33 -0.71 -5.57 -8.89
N ALA A 34 -1.58 -4.56 -8.96
CA ALA A 34 -3.03 -4.77 -8.96
C ALA A 34 -3.49 -5.57 -10.19
N ARG A 35 -2.87 -5.33 -11.36
CA ARG A 35 -3.10 -6.11 -12.57
C ARG A 35 -2.70 -7.57 -12.39
N LEU A 36 -1.51 -7.82 -11.85
CA LEU A 36 -1.03 -9.17 -11.55
C LEU A 36 -1.96 -9.91 -10.58
N VAL A 37 -2.41 -9.24 -9.51
CA VAL A 37 -3.41 -9.81 -8.58
C VAL A 37 -4.70 -10.19 -9.32
N GLY A 38 -5.17 -9.34 -10.24
CA GLY A 38 -6.34 -9.63 -11.08
C GLY A 38 -6.16 -10.86 -11.97
N VAL A 39 -5.02 -10.95 -12.65
CA VAL A 39 -4.67 -12.08 -13.53
C VAL A 39 -4.54 -13.38 -12.75
N CYS A 40 -3.92 -13.37 -11.57
CA CYS A 40 -3.76 -14.56 -10.74
C CYS A 40 -5.06 -15.03 -10.08
N LYS A 41 -6.05 -14.14 -9.90
CA LYS A 41 -7.35 -14.47 -9.30
C LYS A 41 -8.24 -15.31 -10.23
N ALA A 42 -8.23 -15.01 -11.53
CA ALA A 42 -9.05 -15.69 -12.53
C ALA A 42 -8.86 -17.23 -12.58
N PRO A 43 -7.64 -17.78 -12.67
CA PRO A 43 -7.44 -19.23 -12.75
C PRO A 43 -7.85 -19.96 -11.47
N VAL A 44 -7.73 -19.32 -10.30
CA VAL A 44 -8.22 -19.89 -9.03
C VAL A 44 -9.73 -20.12 -9.10
N ILE A 45 -10.49 -19.09 -9.50
CA ILE A 45 -11.96 -19.18 -9.61
C ILE A 45 -12.37 -20.22 -10.65
N GLN A 46 -11.68 -20.25 -11.79
CA GLN A 46 -11.95 -21.23 -12.84
C GLN A 46 -11.72 -22.67 -12.34
N HIS A 47 -10.58 -22.94 -11.70
CA HIS A 47 -10.27 -24.27 -11.15
C HIS A 47 -11.29 -24.70 -10.08
N PHE A 48 -11.77 -23.77 -9.26
CA PHE A 48 -12.86 -24.03 -8.32
C PHE A 48 -14.17 -24.40 -9.03
N ALA A 49 -14.55 -23.66 -10.07
CA ALA A 49 -15.76 -23.97 -10.84
C ALA A 49 -15.69 -25.34 -11.52
N GLU A 50 -14.54 -25.67 -12.12
CA GLU A 50 -14.27 -26.99 -12.72
C GLU A 50 -14.35 -28.11 -11.67
N THR A 51 -13.77 -27.90 -10.48
CA THR A 51 -13.79 -28.87 -9.38
C THR A 51 -15.23 -29.12 -8.86
N ILE A 52 -16.04 -28.07 -8.74
CA ILE A 52 -17.44 -28.19 -8.30
C ILE A 52 -18.26 -28.95 -9.34
N SER A 53 -18.13 -28.58 -10.62
CA SER A 53 -18.87 -29.23 -11.70
C SER A 53 -18.45 -30.68 -11.93
N GLY A 54 -17.18 -31.02 -11.70
CA GLY A 54 -16.61 -32.35 -11.90
C GLY A 54 -16.48 -33.19 -10.63
N SER A 55 -17.06 -32.76 -9.51
CA SER A 55 -16.83 -33.35 -8.17
C SER A 55 -17.12 -34.85 -8.11
N THR A 56 -18.21 -35.31 -8.74
CA THR A 56 -18.58 -36.73 -8.77
C THR A 56 -17.52 -37.59 -9.50
N THR A 57 -17.02 -37.10 -10.63
CA THR A 57 -15.97 -37.75 -11.42
C THR A 57 -14.64 -37.77 -10.69
N ILE A 58 -14.25 -36.66 -10.05
CA ILE A 58 -12.99 -36.59 -9.30
C ILE A 58 -12.97 -37.63 -8.17
N ARG A 59 -14.09 -37.74 -7.44
CA ARG A 59 -14.24 -38.71 -6.34
C ARG A 59 -14.32 -40.15 -6.82
N SER A 60 -14.99 -40.42 -7.94
CA SER A 60 -15.06 -41.78 -8.48
C SER A 60 -13.70 -42.32 -8.95
N PHE A 61 -12.79 -41.44 -9.37
CA PHE A 61 -11.42 -41.80 -9.78
C PHE A 61 -10.37 -41.59 -8.68
N SER A 62 -10.79 -41.23 -7.46
CA SER A 62 -9.91 -40.95 -6.31
C SER A 62 -8.79 -39.95 -6.63
N GLN A 63 -9.09 -38.91 -7.43
CA GLN A 63 -8.14 -37.89 -7.87
C GLN A 63 -8.17 -36.61 -7.01
N GLU A 64 -8.84 -36.63 -5.86
CA GLU A 64 -8.90 -35.51 -4.92
C GLU A 64 -7.51 -34.93 -4.56
N PRO A 65 -6.47 -35.74 -4.23
CA PRO A 65 -5.18 -35.17 -3.81
C PRO A 65 -4.51 -34.36 -4.92
N ARG A 66 -4.68 -34.76 -6.19
CA ARG A 66 -4.12 -34.04 -7.35
C ARG A 66 -4.77 -32.66 -7.53
N PHE A 67 -6.09 -32.62 -7.42
CA PHE A 67 -6.85 -31.36 -7.52
C PHE A 67 -6.56 -30.45 -6.31
N MET A 68 -6.37 -31.02 -5.12
CA MET A 68 -6.01 -30.27 -3.92
C MET A 68 -4.62 -29.64 -4.04
N ASP A 69 -3.60 -30.38 -4.48
CA ASP A 69 -2.25 -29.85 -4.73
C ASP A 69 -2.26 -28.73 -5.78
N THR A 70 -3.02 -28.90 -6.86
CA THR A 70 -3.17 -27.87 -7.89
C THR A 70 -3.83 -26.60 -7.33
N ASN A 71 -4.89 -26.75 -6.53
CA ASN A 71 -5.56 -25.62 -5.89
C ASN A 71 -4.63 -24.86 -4.92
N LEU A 72 -3.83 -25.58 -4.13
CA LEU A 72 -2.84 -24.98 -3.23
C LEU A 72 -1.79 -24.19 -4.01
N LYS A 73 -1.27 -24.73 -5.11
CA LYS A 73 -0.30 -24.03 -5.98
C LYS A 73 -0.88 -22.75 -6.59
N LEU A 74 -2.12 -22.79 -7.09
CA LEU A 74 -2.81 -21.61 -7.63
C LEU A 74 -3.05 -20.56 -6.55
N THR A 75 -3.44 -21.00 -5.35
CA THR A 75 -3.66 -20.11 -4.20
C THR A 75 -2.35 -19.46 -3.72
N ASP A 76 -1.25 -20.21 -3.67
CA ASP A 76 0.08 -19.67 -3.33
C ASP A 76 0.54 -18.64 -4.38
N ALA A 77 0.37 -18.96 -5.66
CA ALA A 77 0.68 -18.05 -6.76
C ALA A 77 -0.15 -16.75 -6.71
N TYR A 78 -1.41 -16.79 -6.28
CA TYR A 78 -2.25 -15.60 -6.07
C TYR A 78 -1.86 -14.81 -4.79
N SER A 79 -1.45 -15.51 -3.74
CA SER A 79 -1.11 -14.89 -2.45
C SER A 79 0.17 -14.05 -2.53
N ARG A 80 1.15 -14.45 -3.35
CA ARG A 80 2.41 -13.73 -3.54
C ARG A 80 2.22 -12.29 -4.07
N PRO A 81 1.58 -12.03 -5.24
CA PRO A 81 1.32 -10.66 -5.71
C PRO A 81 0.51 -9.83 -4.72
N LYS A 82 -0.44 -10.46 -4.01
CA LYS A 82 -1.24 -9.78 -2.99
C LYS A 82 -0.37 -9.31 -1.82
N PHE A 83 0.56 -10.13 -1.37
CA PHE A 83 1.52 -9.75 -0.34
C PHE A 83 2.44 -8.62 -0.79
N TYR A 84 2.97 -8.68 -2.02
CA TYR A 84 3.77 -7.59 -2.58
C TYR A 84 2.98 -6.29 -2.69
N ASN A 85 1.68 -6.35 -3.02
CA ASN A 85 0.84 -5.16 -3.12
C ASN A 85 0.66 -4.50 -1.74
N ALA A 86 0.40 -5.32 -0.71
CA ALA A 86 0.34 -4.84 0.67
C ALA A 86 1.68 -4.24 1.14
N ALA A 87 2.80 -4.91 0.85
CA ALA A 87 4.13 -4.42 1.21
C ALA A 87 4.48 -3.09 0.51
N ALA A 88 4.09 -2.92 -0.75
CA ALA A 88 4.29 -1.67 -1.48
C ALA A 88 3.46 -0.53 -0.89
N MET A 89 2.21 -0.80 -0.48
CA MET A 89 1.35 0.17 0.20
C MET A 89 1.94 0.59 1.54
N GLU A 90 2.35 -0.36 2.38
CA GLU A 90 2.98 -0.09 3.67
C GLU A 90 4.29 0.68 3.53
N TRP A 91 5.09 0.37 2.51
CA TRP A 91 6.32 1.10 2.22
C TRP A 91 6.05 2.59 1.94
N LEU A 92 4.99 2.91 1.20
CA LEU A 92 4.58 4.29 0.94
C LEU A 92 4.07 4.95 2.23
N CYS A 93 3.19 4.28 2.98
CA CYS A 93 2.68 4.79 4.26
C CYS A 93 3.84 5.14 5.20
N PHE A 94 4.78 4.22 5.40
CA PHE A 94 5.93 4.44 6.26
C PHE A 94 6.77 5.65 5.84
N ARG A 95 6.98 5.86 4.53
CA ARG A 95 7.72 7.03 4.02
C ARG A 95 6.96 8.33 4.25
N LEU A 96 5.64 8.33 4.09
CA LEU A 96 4.79 9.49 4.34
C LEU A 96 4.71 9.82 5.85
N ASP A 97 4.63 8.80 6.70
CA ASP A 97 4.61 8.96 8.16
C ASP A 97 5.95 9.46 8.69
N MET A 98 7.06 9.02 8.11
CA MET A 98 8.38 9.57 8.42
C MET A 98 8.45 11.06 8.04
N LEU A 99 7.97 11.44 6.86
CA LEU A 99 7.92 12.84 6.43
C LEU A 99 7.03 13.69 7.35
N SER A 100 5.84 13.20 7.69
CA SER A 100 4.90 13.92 8.57
C SER A 100 5.45 14.08 9.99
N SER A 101 6.13 13.05 10.50
CA SER A 101 6.79 13.11 11.81
C SER A 101 7.92 14.15 11.83
N VAL A 102 8.71 14.23 10.75
CA VAL A 102 9.78 15.22 10.60
C VAL A 102 9.21 16.63 10.53
N THR A 103 8.17 16.87 9.73
CA THR A 103 7.55 18.19 9.63
C THR A 103 6.92 18.64 10.95
N PHE A 104 6.30 17.71 11.68
CA PHE A 104 5.75 17.97 13.00
C PHE A 104 6.84 18.28 14.04
N ALA A 105 7.97 17.58 14.01
CA ALA A 105 9.10 17.90 14.88
C ALA A 105 9.66 19.32 14.59
N PHE A 106 9.81 19.67 13.31
CA PHE A 106 10.23 21.03 12.93
C PHE A 106 9.23 22.09 13.39
N SER A 107 7.92 21.88 13.18
CA SER A 107 6.91 22.87 13.60
C SER A 107 6.91 23.08 15.12
N LEU A 108 7.10 22.01 15.92
CA LEU A 108 7.23 22.11 17.37
C LEU A 108 8.49 22.89 17.79
N ILE A 109 9.63 22.62 17.18
CA ILE A 109 10.89 23.35 17.45
C ILE A 109 10.72 24.84 17.12
N PHE A 110 10.10 25.16 15.99
CA PHE A 110 9.80 26.55 15.64
C PHE A 110 8.86 27.22 16.64
N LEU A 111 7.85 26.51 17.15
CA LEU A 111 6.91 27.05 18.14
C LEU A 111 7.62 27.39 19.46
N ILE A 112 8.50 26.50 19.95
CA ILE A 112 9.22 26.72 21.22
C ILE A 112 10.36 27.74 21.11
N SER A 113 11.01 27.85 19.95
CA SER A 113 12.08 28.84 19.73
C SER A 113 11.58 30.29 19.60
N ILE A 114 10.26 30.52 19.55
CA ILE A 114 9.70 31.88 19.55
C ILE A 114 9.74 32.42 21.01
N PRO A 115 10.53 33.48 21.29
CA PRO A 115 10.57 34.08 22.62
C PRO A 115 9.20 34.69 22.95
N GLN A 116 8.79 34.57 24.22
CA GLN A 116 7.47 34.97 24.73
C GLN A 116 7.19 36.49 24.73
N GLY A 117 8.01 37.30 24.05
CA GLY A 117 7.88 38.77 23.97
C GLY A 117 7.33 39.32 22.64
N VAL A 118 6.87 38.46 21.71
CA VAL A 118 6.19 38.87 20.45
C VAL A 118 4.69 38.54 20.49
N ILE A 119 4.21 38.10 21.65
CA ILE A 119 2.79 37.92 21.97
C ILE A 119 2.51 38.84 23.16
N ASP A 120 2.63 40.14 22.94
CA ASP A 120 1.90 41.11 23.76
C ASP A 120 0.46 41.22 23.20
N PRO A 121 -0.54 41.46 24.08
CA PRO A 121 -1.96 41.18 23.83
C PRO A 121 -2.59 41.90 22.64
#